data_AF-A0A157Q104-F1
#
_entry.id   AF-A0A157Q104-F1
#
_cell.length_a   1.000
_cell.length_b   1.000
_cell.length_c   1.000
_cell.angle_alpha   90.00
_cell.angle_beta   90.00
_cell.angle_gamma   90.00
#
_symmetry.space_group_name_H-M   'P 1'
#
loop_
_entity.id
_entity.type
_entity.pdbx_description
1 polymer ?
#
loop_
_entity_poly.entity_id
_entity_poly.type
_entity_poly.pdbx_seq_one_letter_code
_entity_poly.pdbx_strand_id
1 'polypeptide(L)'
;MKNILRIALPPLADLTATSLLDYAWFDRRGQRARHGTLAPAGLAGAFPNIPVQAVLHPHDAILASVQVPAVAAARFDAAVNGALEALVLSDLSTLAVGHGPRAADGAVAVAWADSAALQRAWMLLSQAGLQVRALVPVQVLAGDAADADAALGSHEDPRWNHDAPSWSLALPHLAPQRPSRWKPALRWAAVAAVLWIVGLNFYASQLRGEATRLRETMVSQVRDTFPGTPVVLDAVRQAEQGYNALLAGNGAGSAGDFMTLARGAAQVLPFAADNVDKLTYKDQALLLELAPAKDGNDDRVGDVPAIMAKATALGLRIEREENAPHWRILQAQP
;
A
#
# COMPACT_ATOMS: atom_id res chain seq x y z
N MET A 1 4.30 -32.53 -24.32
CA MET A 1 3.43 -33.04 -25.40
C MET A 1 2.01 -32.63 -25.10
N LYS A 2 1.29 -32.05 -26.06
CA LYS A 2 0.05 -31.31 -25.83
C LYS A 2 -1.15 -32.15 -26.23
N ASN A 3 -2.09 -32.35 -25.30
CA ASN A 3 -3.42 -32.88 -25.58
C ASN A 3 -4.14 -31.92 -26.54
N ILE A 4 -4.60 -32.38 -27.70
CA ILE A 4 -5.13 -31.48 -28.74
C ILE A 4 -6.37 -32.07 -29.42
N LEU A 5 -7.35 -31.20 -29.67
CA LEU A 5 -8.55 -31.55 -30.42
C LEU A 5 -8.42 -30.97 -31.82
N ARG A 6 -8.37 -31.81 -32.84
CA ARG A 6 -8.40 -31.37 -34.24
C ARG A 6 -9.84 -31.46 -34.74
N ILE A 7 -10.29 -30.44 -35.47
CA ILE A 7 -11.62 -30.39 -36.07
C ILE A 7 -11.50 -30.01 -37.56
N ALA A 8 -12.33 -30.62 -38.41
CA ALA A 8 -12.46 -30.25 -39.81
C ALA A 8 -13.57 -29.20 -39.94
N LEU A 9 -13.28 -28.07 -40.57
CA LEU A 9 -14.28 -27.05 -40.84
C LEU A 9 -14.90 -27.26 -42.22
N PRO A 10 -16.23 -27.12 -42.35
CA PRO A 10 -16.87 -26.90 -43.65
C PRO A 10 -16.41 -25.55 -44.23
N PRO A 11 -16.80 -25.22 -45.48
CA PRO A 11 -16.62 -23.87 -46.00
C PRO A 11 -17.05 -22.83 -44.97
N LEU A 12 -16.22 -21.80 -44.74
CA LEU A 12 -16.44 -20.83 -43.66
C LEU A 12 -17.77 -20.06 -43.84
N ALA A 13 -18.26 -19.95 -45.07
CA ALA A 13 -19.56 -19.39 -45.39
C ALA A 13 -20.74 -20.21 -44.83
N ASP A 14 -20.58 -21.53 -44.73
CA ASP A 14 -21.61 -22.49 -44.31
C ASP A 14 -21.49 -22.89 -42.82
N LEU A 15 -20.43 -22.43 -42.15
CA LEU A 15 -20.18 -22.73 -40.75
C LEU A 15 -21.26 -22.10 -39.86
N THR A 16 -21.94 -22.94 -39.08
CA THR A 16 -23.00 -22.52 -38.15
C THR A 16 -22.79 -23.12 -36.75
N ALA A 17 -23.50 -22.63 -35.73
CA ALA A 17 -23.38 -23.15 -34.37
C ALA A 17 -23.82 -24.62 -34.24
N THR A 18 -24.61 -25.12 -35.20
CA THR A 18 -25.14 -26.48 -35.25
C THR A 18 -24.49 -27.33 -36.34
N SER A 19 -23.53 -26.80 -37.09
CA SER A 19 -22.84 -27.57 -38.14
C SER A 19 -22.15 -28.77 -37.50
N LEU A 20 -22.32 -29.94 -38.10
CA LEU A 20 -21.63 -31.15 -37.68
C LEU A 20 -20.17 -31.09 -38.14
N LEU A 21 -19.23 -31.16 -37.19
CA LEU A 21 -17.81 -31.10 -37.45
C LEU A 21 -17.18 -32.45 -37.16
N ASP A 22 -16.46 -32.99 -38.14
CA ASP A 22 -15.59 -34.14 -37.90
C ASP A 22 -14.45 -33.72 -36.98
N TYR A 23 -14.13 -34.59 -36.03
CA TYR A 23 -13.09 -34.32 -35.04
C TYR A 23 -12.23 -35.55 -34.78
N ALA A 24 -10.99 -35.27 -34.38
CA ALA A 24 -10.06 -36.25 -33.84
C ALA A 24 -9.38 -35.65 -32.60
N TRP A 25 -9.45 -36.37 -31.49
CA TRP A 25 -8.79 -36.02 -30.25
C TRP A 25 -7.51 -36.85 -30.07
N PHE A 26 -6.41 -36.14 -29.88
CA PHE A 26 -5.08 -36.70 -29.68
C PHE A 26 -4.68 -36.57 -28.22
N ASP A 27 -4.30 -37.70 -27.64
CA ASP A 27 -3.86 -37.77 -26.25
C ASP A 27 -2.47 -37.13 -26.05
N ARG A 28 -1.95 -37.21 -24.82
CA ARG A 28 -0.61 -36.68 -24.50
C ARG A 28 0.53 -37.42 -25.21
N ARG A 29 0.29 -38.63 -25.73
CA ARG A 29 1.25 -39.43 -26.48
C ARG A 29 1.16 -39.17 -27.99
N GLY A 30 0.25 -38.28 -28.42
CA GLY A 30 0.00 -37.99 -29.83
C GLY A 30 -0.80 -39.09 -30.54
N GLN A 31 -1.40 -40.02 -29.81
CA GLN A 31 -2.22 -41.08 -30.38
C GLN A 31 -3.67 -40.60 -30.51
N ARG A 32 -4.29 -40.92 -31.66
CA ARG A 32 -5.70 -40.61 -31.92
C ARG A 32 -6.60 -41.49 -31.06
N ALA A 33 -7.07 -40.94 -29.95
CA ALA A 33 -7.78 -41.71 -28.92
C ALA A 33 -9.30 -41.65 -29.04
N ARG A 34 -9.85 -40.57 -29.61
CA ARG A 34 -11.29 -40.46 -29.92
C ARG A 34 -11.48 -39.72 -31.24
N HIS A 35 -12.50 -40.10 -31.99
CA HIS A 35 -12.91 -39.41 -33.22
C HIS A 35 -14.41 -39.56 -33.41
N GLY A 36 -14.98 -38.74 -34.29
CA GLY A 36 -16.41 -38.77 -34.60
C GLY A 36 -16.85 -37.44 -35.18
N THR A 37 -18.15 -37.18 -35.11
CA THR A 37 -18.76 -35.98 -35.66
C THR A 37 -19.66 -35.35 -34.60
N LEU A 38 -19.45 -34.07 -34.28
CA LEU A 38 -20.22 -33.34 -33.28
C LEU A 38 -20.37 -31.87 -33.65
N ALA A 39 -21.45 -31.25 -33.18
CA ALA A 39 -21.61 -29.79 -33.26
C ALA A 39 -20.65 -29.06 -32.30
N PRO A 40 -20.27 -27.80 -32.58
CA PRO A 40 -19.35 -27.01 -31.76
C PRO A 40 -19.63 -27.02 -30.25
N ALA A 41 -20.89 -26.87 -29.83
CA ALA A 41 -21.25 -26.88 -28.41
C ALA A 41 -21.09 -28.28 -27.77
N GLY A 42 -21.40 -29.34 -28.52
CA GLY A 42 -21.18 -30.72 -28.09
C GLY A 42 -19.70 -31.04 -27.92
N LEU A 43 -18.86 -30.55 -28.83
CA LEU A 43 -17.40 -30.65 -28.72
C LEU A 43 -16.87 -29.93 -27.47
N ALA A 44 -17.35 -28.72 -27.19
CA ALA A 44 -16.93 -27.97 -26.01
C ALA A 44 -17.34 -28.65 -24.70
N GLY A 45 -18.51 -29.32 -24.68
CA GLY A 45 -18.95 -30.13 -23.53
C GLY A 45 -18.15 -31.42 -23.36
N ALA A 46 -17.86 -32.14 -24.45
CA ALA A 46 -17.10 -33.38 -24.42
C ALA A 46 -15.60 -33.17 -24.13
N PHE A 47 -15.05 -32.03 -24.56
CA PHE A 47 -13.63 -31.70 -24.46
C PHE A 47 -13.40 -30.32 -23.82
N PRO A 48 -13.73 -30.15 -22.52
CA PRO A 48 -13.64 -28.87 -21.85
C PRO A 48 -12.18 -28.41 -21.74
N ASN A 49 -11.93 -27.15 -22.10
CA ASN A 49 -10.62 -26.50 -22.01
C ASN A 49 -9.48 -27.18 -22.78
N ILE A 50 -9.79 -28.01 -23.78
CA ILE A 50 -8.78 -28.61 -24.65
C ILE A 50 -8.47 -27.63 -25.79
N PRO A 51 -7.18 -27.39 -26.11
CA PRO A 51 -6.82 -26.54 -27.24
C PRO A 51 -7.27 -27.18 -28.55
N VAL A 52 -7.84 -26.37 -29.43
CA VAL A 52 -8.43 -26.80 -30.69
C VAL A 52 -7.57 -26.37 -31.86
N GLN A 53 -7.25 -27.30 -32.76
CA GLN A 53 -6.72 -27.05 -34.10
C GLN A 53 -7.87 -27.18 -35.09
N ALA A 54 -8.27 -26.06 -35.68
CA ALA A 54 -9.29 -26.04 -36.70
C ALA A 54 -8.64 -26.12 -38.08
N VAL A 55 -8.96 -27.17 -38.83
CA VAL A 55 -8.48 -27.37 -40.19
C VAL A 55 -9.47 -26.70 -41.14
N LEU A 56 -8.99 -25.75 -41.93
CA LEU A 56 -9.79 -24.98 -42.87
C LEU A 56 -10.15 -25.81 -44.09
N HIS A 57 -11.32 -25.54 -44.65
CA HIS A 57 -11.72 -26.06 -45.96
C HIS A 57 -10.76 -25.52 -47.04
N PRO A 58 -10.41 -26.31 -48.08
CA PRO A 58 -9.43 -25.93 -49.09
C PRO A 58 -9.79 -24.64 -49.86
N HIS A 59 -11.07 -24.31 -49.96
CA HIS A 59 -11.54 -23.09 -50.65
C HIS A 59 -11.35 -21.80 -49.83
N ASP A 60 -11.15 -21.90 -48.52
CA ASP A 60 -11.09 -20.73 -47.64
C ASP A 60 -9.66 -20.27 -47.34
N ALA A 61 -8.65 -21.05 -47.75
CA ALA A 61 -7.24 -20.71 -47.56
C ALA A 61 -6.42 -21.18 -48.75
N ILE A 62 -5.55 -20.29 -49.23
CA ILE A 62 -4.59 -20.59 -50.28
C ILE A 62 -3.22 -20.81 -49.62
N LEU A 63 -2.53 -21.88 -50.00
CA LEU A 63 -1.15 -22.17 -49.60
C LEU A 63 -0.24 -21.98 -50.80
N ALA A 64 0.84 -21.22 -50.64
CA ALA A 64 1.88 -21.09 -51.65
C ALA A 64 3.28 -21.07 -51.01
N SER A 65 4.29 -21.17 -51.86
CA SER A 65 5.69 -20.99 -51.48
C SER A 65 6.22 -19.72 -52.14
N VAL A 66 6.83 -18.84 -51.35
CA VAL A 66 7.44 -17.59 -51.84
C VAL A 66 8.93 -17.56 -51.54
N GLN A 67 9.69 -16.92 -52.41
CA GLN A 67 11.12 -16.71 -52.20
C GLN A 67 11.34 -15.45 -51.36
N VAL A 68 11.94 -15.62 -50.17
CA VAL A 68 12.21 -14.50 -49.26
C VAL A 68 13.72 -14.35 -49.07
N PRO A 69 14.28 -13.14 -49.29
CA PRO A 69 15.69 -12.90 -49.05
C PRO A 69 16.05 -13.10 -47.57
N ALA A 70 17.33 -13.40 -47.31
CA ALA A 70 17.83 -13.48 -45.94
C ALA A 70 17.84 -12.08 -45.31
N VAL A 71 16.84 -11.80 -44.48
CA VAL A 71 16.67 -10.52 -43.77
C VAL A 71 16.69 -10.73 -42.25
N ALA A 72 16.93 -9.64 -41.51
CA ALA A 72 16.81 -9.66 -40.06
C ALA A 72 15.37 -10.03 -39.64
N ALA A 73 15.23 -10.75 -38.52
CA ALA A 73 13.94 -11.25 -38.04
C ALA A 73 12.86 -10.15 -37.92
N ALA A 74 13.24 -8.94 -37.48
CA ALA A 74 12.32 -7.80 -37.37
C ALA A 74 11.73 -7.31 -38.71
N ARG A 75 12.34 -7.69 -39.85
CA ARG A 75 11.88 -7.36 -41.21
C ARG A 75 11.32 -8.56 -41.96
N PHE A 76 11.30 -9.74 -41.34
CA PHE A 76 10.91 -10.97 -42.02
C PHE A 76 9.44 -10.92 -42.45
N ASP A 77 8.54 -10.48 -41.58
CA ASP A 77 7.12 -10.30 -41.91
C ASP A 77 6.92 -9.34 -43.10
N ALA A 78 7.65 -8.22 -43.12
CA ALA A 78 7.57 -7.25 -44.21
C ALA A 78 8.11 -7.84 -45.53
N ALA A 79 9.17 -8.64 -45.48
CA ALA A 79 9.73 -9.31 -46.65
C ALA A 79 8.79 -10.39 -47.20
N VAL A 80 8.13 -11.15 -46.32
CA VAL A 80 7.08 -12.12 -46.70
C VAL A 80 5.91 -11.39 -47.35
N ASN A 81 5.41 -10.32 -46.75
CA ASN A 81 4.30 -9.54 -47.30
C ASN A 81 4.63 -8.92 -48.66
N GLY A 82 5.83 -8.37 -48.84
CA GLY A 82 6.27 -7.83 -50.13
C GLY A 82 6.42 -8.90 -51.21
N ALA A 83 6.86 -10.12 -50.86
CA ALA A 83 6.91 -11.23 -51.81
C ALA A 83 5.50 -11.75 -52.15
N LEU A 84 4.59 -11.74 -51.17
CA LEU A 84 3.21 -12.19 -51.32
C LEU A 84 2.35 -11.22 -52.14
N GLU A 85 2.64 -9.92 -52.09
CA GLU A 85 1.88 -8.88 -52.81
C GLU A 85 1.75 -9.14 -54.31
N ALA A 86 2.76 -9.79 -54.93
CA ALA A 86 2.73 -10.17 -56.34
C ALA A 86 1.83 -11.38 -56.66
N LEU A 87 1.48 -12.19 -55.66
CA LEU A 87 0.66 -13.41 -55.81
C LEU A 87 -0.80 -13.20 -55.45
N VAL A 88 -1.08 -12.16 -54.68
CA VAL A 88 -2.42 -11.88 -54.17
C VAL A 88 -3.18 -11.01 -55.16
N LEU A 89 -4.39 -11.44 -55.51
CA LEU A 89 -5.28 -10.72 -56.43
C LEU A 89 -6.15 -9.66 -55.71
N SER A 90 -6.20 -9.70 -54.39
CA SER A 90 -6.98 -8.83 -53.51
C SER A 90 -6.11 -7.83 -52.74
N ASP A 91 -6.71 -6.94 -51.95
CA ASP A 91 -5.97 -6.11 -51.01
C ASP A 91 -5.40 -6.97 -49.86
N LEU A 92 -4.07 -6.94 -49.68
CA LEU A 92 -3.37 -7.67 -48.64
C LEU A 92 -3.85 -7.30 -47.22
N SER A 93 -4.34 -6.07 -47.03
CA SER A 93 -4.86 -5.60 -45.74
C SER A 93 -6.15 -6.30 -45.30
N THR A 94 -6.89 -6.89 -46.25
CA THR A 94 -8.11 -7.67 -45.98
C THR A 94 -7.85 -9.15 -45.70
N LEU A 95 -6.58 -9.58 -45.80
CA LEU A 95 -6.21 -10.98 -45.69
C LEU A 95 -5.49 -11.26 -44.38
N ALA A 96 -5.79 -12.41 -43.79
CA ALA A 96 -4.96 -13.00 -42.76
C ALA A 96 -3.81 -13.73 -43.44
N VAL A 97 -2.57 -13.36 -43.13
CA VAL A 97 -1.37 -14.01 -43.67
C VAL A 97 -0.65 -14.76 -42.55
N GLY A 98 -0.44 -16.05 -42.74
CA GLY A 98 0.36 -16.90 -41.86
C GLY A 98 1.54 -17.49 -42.63
N HIS A 99 2.71 -17.56 -42.02
CA HIS A 99 3.91 -18.08 -42.68
C HIS A 99 4.77 -18.94 -41.75
N GLY A 100 5.51 -19.84 -42.37
CA GLY A 100 6.47 -20.71 -41.72
C GLY A 100 7.90 -20.16 -41.71
N PRO A 101 8.85 -20.93 -41.17
CA PRO A 101 10.26 -20.55 -41.22
C PRO A 101 10.78 -20.56 -42.67
N ARG A 102 11.83 -19.77 -42.91
CA ARG A 102 12.59 -19.80 -44.17
C ARG A 102 13.40 -21.08 -44.28
N ALA A 103 13.20 -21.83 -45.36
CA ALA A 103 13.99 -22.99 -45.70
C ALA A 103 15.41 -22.60 -46.19
N ALA A 104 16.29 -23.60 -46.33
CA ALA A 104 17.69 -23.37 -46.70
C ALA A 104 17.83 -22.75 -48.11
N ASP A 105 16.95 -23.15 -49.03
CA ASP A 105 16.84 -22.64 -50.40
C ASP A 105 16.24 -21.22 -50.47
N GLY A 106 15.64 -20.73 -49.39
CA GLY A 106 14.97 -19.43 -49.33
C GLY A 106 13.47 -19.45 -49.56
N ALA A 107 12.90 -20.63 -49.77
CA ALA A 107 11.46 -20.82 -49.80
C ALA A 107 10.84 -20.59 -48.41
N VAL A 108 9.70 -19.91 -48.38
CA VAL A 108 8.85 -19.74 -47.20
C VAL A 108 7.46 -20.23 -47.57
N ALA A 109 6.94 -21.19 -46.81
CA ALA A 109 5.53 -21.57 -46.92
C ALA A 109 4.66 -20.46 -46.33
N VAL A 110 3.73 -19.96 -47.11
CA VAL A 110 2.81 -18.88 -46.74
C VAL A 110 1.40 -19.32 -47.08
N ALA A 111 0.47 -19.09 -46.15
CA ALA A 111 -0.94 -19.20 -46.43
C ALA A 111 -1.65 -17.89 -46.18
N TRP A 112 -2.71 -17.65 -46.93
CA TRP A 112 -3.60 -16.53 -46.69
C TRP A 112 -5.06 -16.90 -46.88
N ALA A 113 -5.92 -16.15 -46.20
CA ALA A 113 -7.37 -16.34 -46.18
C ALA A 113 -8.07 -15.01 -45.89
N ASP A 114 -9.36 -14.91 -46.20
CA ASP A 114 -10.17 -13.74 -45.89
C ASP A 114 -10.23 -13.50 -44.37
N SER A 115 -9.77 -12.33 -43.93
CA SER A 115 -9.66 -12.02 -42.50
C SER A 115 -11.04 -11.95 -41.81
N ALA A 116 -12.06 -11.44 -42.51
CA ALA A 116 -13.41 -11.29 -41.96
C ALA A 116 -14.12 -12.64 -41.81
N ALA A 117 -13.96 -13.55 -42.77
CA ALA A 117 -14.46 -14.92 -42.71
C ALA A 117 -13.81 -15.69 -41.57
N LEU A 118 -12.48 -15.63 -41.43
CA LEU A 118 -11.76 -16.26 -40.32
C LEU A 118 -12.20 -15.69 -38.97
N GLN A 119 -12.34 -14.37 -38.86
CA GLN A 119 -12.77 -13.73 -37.61
C GLN A 119 -14.19 -14.16 -37.23
N ARG A 120 -15.13 -14.22 -38.19
CA ARG A 120 -16.49 -14.73 -37.94
C ARG A 120 -16.47 -16.18 -37.46
N ALA A 121 -15.75 -17.04 -38.15
CA ALA A 121 -15.63 -18.45 -37.79
C ALA A 121 -14.99 -18.66 -36.41
N TRP A 122 -13.90 -17.95 -36.12
CA TRP A 122 -13.22 -18.02 -34.83
C TRP A 122 -14.11 -17.49 -33.71
N MET A 123 -14.87 -16.42 -33.94
CA MET A 123 -15.85 -15.91 -32.99
C MET A 123 -16.94 -16.93 -32.68
N LEU A 124 -17.52 -17.57 -33.70
CA LEU A 124 -18.55 -18.61 -33.55
C LEU A 124 -18.04 -19.79 -32.73
N LEU A 125 -16.88 -20.35 -33.09
CA LEU A 125 -16.27 -21.45 -32.35
C LEU A 125 -15.95 -21.05 -30.89
N SER A 126 -15.50 -19.81 -30.68
CA SER A 126 -15.18 -19.30 -29.35
C SER A 126 -16.42 -19.06 -28.48
N GLN A 127 -17.54 -18.66 -29.08
CA GLN A 127 -18.85 -18.52 -28.42
C GLN A 127 -19.43 -19.89 -28.04
N ALA A 128 -19.22 -20.91 -28.87
CA ALA A 128 -19.55 -22.29 -28.54
C ALA A 128 -18.69 -22.88 -27.40
N GLY A 129 -17.64 -22.18 -26.96
CA GLY A 129 -16.79 -22.58 -25.84
C GLY A 129 -15.49 -23.30 -26.24
N LEU A 130 -15.22 -23.45 -27.54
CA LEU A 130 -13.98 -24.05 -28.04
C LEU A 130 -12.79 -23.11 -27.82
N GLN A 131 -11.62 -23.67 -27.53
CA GLN A 131 -10.38 -22.92 -27.38
C GLN A 131 -9.52 -23.05 -28.64
N VAL A 132 -9.96 -22.40 -29.72
CA VAL A 132 -9.21 -22.40 -31.00
C VAL A 132 -7.85 -21.76 -30.79
N ARG A 133 -6.80 -22.55 -31.05
CA ARG A 133 -5.39 -22.19 -30.90
C ARG A 133 -4.68 -22.04 -32.23
N ALA A 134 -5.15 -22.74 -33.26
CA ALA A 134 -4.60 -22.69 -34.61
C ALA A 134 -5.71 -22.88 -35.64
N LEU A 135 -5.60 -22.15 -36.75
CA LEU A 135 -6.41 -22.28 -37.96
C LEU A 135 -5.45 -22.71 -39.08
N VAL A 136 -5.53 -23.97 -39.50
CA VAL A 136 -4.53 -24.61 -40.37
C VAL A 136 -5.17 -24.91 -41.73
N PRO A 137 -4.61 -24.45 -42.85
CA PRO A 137 -5.06 -24.87 -44.17
C PRO A 137 -4.89 -26.39 -44.34
N VAL A 138 -5.88 -27.08 -44.92
CA VAL A 138 -5.80 -28.54 -45.13
C VAL A 138 -4.60 -28.94 -45.99
N GLN A 139 -4.19 -28.07 -46.93
CA GLN A 139 -3.07 -28.28 -47.85
C GLN A 139 -1.75 -28.52 -47.10
N VAL A 140 -1.58 -27.92 -45.91
CA VAL A 140 -0.35 -28.12 -45.11
C VAL A 140 -0.31 -29.52 -44.49
N LEU A 141 -1.48 -30.13 -44.24
CA LEU A 141 -1.57 -31.50 -43.72
C LEU A 141 -1.46 -32.56 -44.80
N ALA A 142 -1.70 -32.19 -46.07
CA ALA A 142 -1.66 -33.12 -47.19
C ALA A 142 -0.24 -33.49 -47.63
N GLY A 143 0.78 -32.69 -47.32
CA GLY A 143 2.14 -32.93 -47.81
C GLY A 143 2.17 -32.97 -49.34
N ASP A 144 2.83 -33.99 -49.92
CA ASP A 144 2.90 -34.21 -51.37
C ASP A 144 1.72 -35.04 -51.93
N ALA A 145 0.64 -35.23 -51.15
CA ALA A 145 -0.50 -36.01 -51.60
C ALA A 145 -1.22 -35.33 -52.78
N ALA A 146 -1.62 -36.13 -53.78
CA ALA A 146 -2.35 -35.66 -54.96
C ALA A 146 -3.69 -34.96 -54.63
N ASP A 147 -4.22 -35.16 -53.43
CA ASP A 147 -5.49 -34.62 -52.95
C ASP A 147 -5.30 -33.44 -51.97
N ALA A 148 -4.25 -32.63 -52.15
CA ALA A 148 -3.99 -31.46 -51.31
C ALA A 148 -5.17 -30.48 -51.24
N ASP A 149 -5.90 -30.36 -52.35
CA ASP A 149 -7.06 -29.48 -52.48
C ASP A 149 -8.39 -30.13 -52.09
N ALA A 150 -8.38 -31.38 -51.61
CA ALA A 150 -9.58 -32.02 -51.09
C ALA A 150 -9.83 -31.62 -49.63
N ALA A 151 -11.09 -31.39 -49.26
CA ALA A 151 -11.48 -31.18 -47.87
C ALA A 151 -11.01 -32.36 -47.00
N LEU A 152 -10.72 -32.09 -45.72
CA LEU A 152 -10.32 -33.15 -44.80
C LEU A 152 -11.47 -34.15 -44.71
N GLY A 153 -11.19 -35.40 -45.11
CA GLY A 153 -12.21 -36.41 -45.31
C GLY A 153 -12.76 -36.96 -43.99
N SER A 154 -13.51 -38.05 -44.10
CA SER A 154 -13.99 -38.80 -42.94
C SER A 154 -12.85 -39.13 -41.96
N HIS A 155 -13.19 -39.48 -40.73
CA HIS A 155 -12.23 -39.77 -39.66
C HIS A 155 -11.16 -40.85 -39.99
N GLU A 156 -11.27 -41.58 -41.10
CA GLU A 156 -10.27 -42.53 -41.57
C GLU A 156 -9.12 -41.89 -42.36
N ASP A 157 -9.27 -40.63 -42.78
CA ASP A 157 -8.27 -39.92 -43.57
C ASP A 157 -6.91 -39.84 -42.83
N PRO A 158 -5.80 -40.32 -43.44
CA PRO A 158 -4.48 -40.31 -42.81
C PRO A 158 -3.98 -38.89 -42.47
N ARG A 159 -4.48 -37.85 -43.16
CA ARG A 159 -4.15 -36.43 -42.90
C ARG A 159 -4.54 -36.00 -41.48
N TRP A 160 -5.47 -36.70 -40.83
CA TRP A 160 -5.77 -36.50 -39.41
C TRP A 160 -4.54 -36.74 -38.52
N ASN A 161 -3.64 -37.64 -38.89
CA ASN A 161 -2.46 -37.98 -38.07
C ASN A 161 -1.21 -37.18 -38.45
N HIS A 162 -1.24 -36.38 -39.52
CA HIS A 162 -0.11 -35.54 -39.89
C HIS A 162 0.15 -34.46 -38.85
N ASP A 163 1.42 -34.16 -38.60
CA ASP A 163 1.81 -33.10 -37.70
C ASP A 163 1.41 -31.74 -38.27
N ALA A 164 0.71 -30.96 -37.45
CA ALA A 164 0.37 -29.60 -37.81
C ALA A 164 1.63 -28.70 -37.76
N PRO A 165 1.75 -27.72 -38.66
CA PRO A 165 2.84 -26.75 -38.64
C PRO A 165 2.89 -25.97 -37.31
N SER A 166 4.06 -25.40 -37.00
CA SER A 166 4.23 -24.50 -35.86
C SER A 166 3.55 -23.14 -36.05
N TRP A 167 3.19 -22.80 -37.29
CA TRP A 167 2.53 -21.57 -37.71
C TRP A 167 1.08 -21.85 -38.12
N SER A 168 0.23 -20.81 -38.16
CA SER A 168 -1.18 -20.94 -38.54
C SER A 168 -1.79 -19.58 -38.91
N LEU A 169 -3.02 -19.59 -39.40
CA LEU A 169 -3.83 -18.39 -39.68
C LEU A 169 -4.57 -17.84 -38.44
N ALA A 170 -4.33 -18.41 -37.25
CA ALA A 170 -4.88 -17.91 -35.99
C ALA A 170 -4.07 -16.70 -35.47
N LEU A 171 -4.23 -15.56 -36.15
CA LEU A 171 -3.48 -14.33 -35.84
C LEU A 171 -4.04 -13.62 -34.60
N PRO A 172 -3.18 -13.06 -33.70
CA PRO A 172 -3.64 -12.44 -32.46
C PRO A 172 -4.63 -11.28 -32.63
N HIS A 173 -4.56 -10.54 -33.74
CA HIS A 173 -5.47 -9.42 -34.01
C HIS A 173 -6.87 -9.87 -34.47
N LEU A 174 -7.00 -11.09 -34.98
CA LEU A 174 -8.29 -11.71 -35.36
C LEU A 174 -8.93 -12.47 -34.20
N ALA A 175 -8.16 -12.74 -33.14
CA ALA A 175 -8.63 -13.51 -32.00
C ALA A 175 -9.82 -12.80 -31.34
N PRO A 176 -10.92 -13.53 -31.05
CA PRO A 176 -12.07 -12.94 -30.37
C PRO A 176 -11.64 -12.48 -28.98
N GLN A 177 -11.91 -11.21 -28.69
CA GLN A 177 -11.63 -10.60 -27.40
C GLN A 177 -12.54 -11.23 -26.34
N ARG A 178 -12.05 -12.25 -25.62
CA ARG A 178 -12.76 -12.78 -24.46
C ARG A 178 -12.63 -11.80 -23.31
N PRO A 179 -13.72 -11.18 -22.82
CA PRO A 179 -13.65 -10.35 -21.63
C PRO A 179 -13.19 -11.24 -20.47
N SER A 180 -11.99 -10.97 -19.95
CA SER A 180 -11.48 -11.69 -18.79
C SER A 180 -12.40 -11.43 -17.59
N ARG A 181 -12.99 -12.50 -17.07
CA ARG A 181 -13.91 -12.46 -15.92
C ARG A 181 -13.26 -11.89 -14.64
N TRP A 182 -11.93 -11.84 -14.58
CA TRP A 182 -11.17 -11.34 -13.42
C TRP A 182 -10.83 -9.86 -13.49
N LYS A 183 -10.86 -9.24 -14.68
CA LYS A 183 -10.62 -7.79 -14.82
C LYS A 183 -11.55 -6.93 -13.95
N PRO A 184 -12.87 -7.18 -13.84
CA PRO A 184 -13.72 -6.40 -12.93
C PRO A 184 -13.34 -6.61 -11.45
N ALA A 185 -13.02 -7.84 -11.04
CA ALA A 185 -12.60 -8.12 -9.67
C ALA A 185 -11.30 -7.36 -9.30
N LEU A 186 -10.32 -7.35 -10.20
CA LEU A 186 -9.08 -6.57 -10.03
C LEU A 186 -9.33 -5.06 -9.94
N ARG A 187 -10.27 -4.52 -10.73
CA ARG A 187 -10.67 -3.11 -10.64
C ARG A 187 -11.26 -2.77 -9.27
N TRP A 188 -12.17 -3.61 -8.76
CA TRP A 188 -12.75 -3.41 -7.43
C TRP A 188 -11.72 -3.55 -6.31
N ALA A 189 -10.79 -4.49 -6.42
CA ALA A 189 -9.68 -4.62 -5.47
C ALA A 189 -8.79 -3.36 -5.46
N ALA A 190 -8.50 -2.79 -6.63
CA ALA A 190 -7.74 -1.55 -6.73
C ALA A 190 -8.49 -0.35 -6.10
N VAL A 191 -9.79 -0.22 -6.35
CA VAL A 191 -10.64 0.81 -5.73
C VAL A 191 -10.63 0.67 -4.20
N ALA A 192 -10.79 -0.56 -3.68
CA ALA A 192 -10.74 -0.83 -2.25
C ALA A 192 -9.37 -0.44 -1.65
N ALA A 193 -8.27 -0.78 -2.32
CA ALA A 193 -6.93 -0.43 -1.88
C ALA A 193 -6.71 1.09 -1.82
N VAL A 194 -7.17 1.84 -2.82
CA VAL A 194 -7.09 3.32 -2.82
C VAL A 194 -7.88 3.89 -1.66
N LEU A 195 -9.11 3.44 -1.43
CA LEU A 195 -9.95 3.91 -0.33
C LEU A 195 -9.30 3.62 1.02
N TRP A 196 -8.65 2.47 1.17
CA TRP A 196 -7.92 2.10 2.37
C TRP A 196 -6.70 2.98 2.62
N ILE A 197 -5.90 3.25 1.58
CA ILE A 197 -4.73 4.15 1.67
C ILE A 197 -5.16 5.57 2.02
N VAL A 198 -6.28 6.06 1.45
CA VAL A 198 -6.84 7.38 1.79
C VAL A 198 -7.28 7.41 3.25
N GLY A 199 -8.01 6.39 3.71
CA GLY A 199 -8.42 6.27 5.12
C GLY A 199 -7.23 6.26 6.08
N LEU A 200 -6.16 5.53 5.75
CA LEU A 200 -4.95 5.46 6.56
C LEU A 200 -4.24 6.83 6.66
N ASN A 201 -4.15 7.55 5.53
CA ASN A 201 -3.57 8.89 5.51
C ASN A 201 -4.41 9.90 6.28
N PHE A 202 -5.74 9.81 6.18
CA PHE A 202 -6.65 10.64 6.96
C PHE A 202 -6.46 10.41 8.46
N TYR A 203 -6.41 9.14 8.89
CA TYR A 203 -6.15 8.79 10.29
C TYR A 203 -4.80 9.32 10.80
N ALA A 204 -3.73 9.19 9.99
CA ALA A 204 -2.43 9.76 10.32
C ALA A 204 -2.45 11.29 10.44
N SER A 205 -3.27 11.98 9.63
CA SER A 205 -3.42 13.44 9.70
C SER A 205 -4.14 13.87 10.98
N GLN A 206 -5.15 13.12 11.41
CA GLN A 206 -5.89 13.40 12.65
C GLN A 206 -4.97 13.26 13.87
N LEU A 207 -4.15 12.21 13.93
CA LEU A 207 -3.17 12.01 15.00
C LEU A 207 -2.17 13.17 15.12
N ARG A 208 -1.73 13.73 13.98
CA ARG A 208 -0.84 14.91 13.98
C ARG A 208 -1.55 16.16 14.51
N GLY A 209 -2.82 16.32 14.16
CA GLY A 209 -3.66 17.43 14.65
C GLY A 209 -3.82 17.39 16.17
N GLU A 210 -4.11 16.21 16.74
CA GLU A 210 -4.24 16.01 18.19
C GLU A 210 -2.92 16.30 18.92
N ALA A 211 -1.79 15.82 18.39
CA ALA A 211 -0.48 16.08 18.96
C ALA A 211 -0.10 17.58 18.96
N THR A 212 -0.51 18.32 17.94
CA THR A 212 -0.19 19.76 17.82
C THR A 212 -1.00 20.58 18.82
N ARG A 213 -2.31 20.30 18.95
CA ARG A 213 -3.19 20.97 19.92
C ARG A 213 -2.74 20.75 21.36
N LEU A 214 -2.35 19.51 21.70
CA LEU A 214 -1.85 19.21 23.04
C LEU A 214 -0.56 19.98 23.36
N ARG A 215 0.32 20.14 22.37
CA ARG A 215 1.58 20.88 22.50
C ARG A 215 1.34 22.38 22.69
N GLU A 216 0.38 22.95 21.97
CA GLU A 216 -0.02 24.36 22.11
C GLU A 216 -0.58 24.63 23.52
N THR A 217 -1.46 23.76 24.04
CA THR A 217 -1.99 23.88 25.41
C THR A 217 -0.89 23.76 26.47
N MET A 218 0.08 22.85 26.30
CA MET A 218 1.21 22.73 27.24
C MET A 218 2.09 24.00 27.23
N VAL A 219 2.34 24.58 26.06
CA VAL A 219 3.17 25.79 25.94
C VAL A 219 2.50 27.01 26.55
N SER A 220 1.18 27.18 26.37
CA SER A 220 0.44 28.29 26.99
C SER A 220 0.44 28.17 28.51
N GLN A 221 0.17 26.97 29.04
CA GLN A 221 0.10 26.75 30.48
C GLN A 221 1.45 26.96 31.19
N VAL A 222 2.56 26.59 30.54
CA VAL A 222 3.92 26.85 31.07
C VAL A 222 4.26 28.34 31.03
N ARG A 223 3.89 29.05 29.96
CA ARG A 223 4.11 30.51 29.87
C ARG A 223 3.31 31.29 30.90
N ASP A 224 2.08 30.88 31.18
CA ASP A 224 1.21 31.52 32.18
C ASP A 224 1.73 31.31 33.61
N THR A 225 2.44 30.20 33.87
CA THR A 225 2.92 29.85 35.21
C THR A 225 4.32 30.40 35.51
N PHE A 226 5.16 30.66 34.49
CA PHE A 226 6.54 31.14 34.66
C PHE A 226 6.84 32.37 33.78
N PRO A 227 6.48 33.59 34.23
CA PRO A 227 6.82 34.81 33.49
C PRO A 227 8.30 35.15 33.69
N GLY A 228 9.18 34.68 32.80
CA GLY A 228 10.61 35.06 32.85
C GLY A 228 11.64 34.29 32.01
N THR A 229 11.29 33.40 31.07
CA THR A 229 12.29 32.64 30.27
C THR A 229 12.09 32.77 28.75
N PRO A 230 13.11 33.17 27.94
CA PRO A 230 12.85 33.73 26.63
C PRO A 230 12.72 32.75 25.45
N VAL A 231 13.04 31.46 25.57
CA VAL A 231 12.90 30.51 24.44
C VAL A 231 12.50 29.13 24.95
N VAL A 232 11.26 28.73 24.68
CA VAL A 232 10.70 27.42 25.05
C VAL A 232 10.90 26.44 23.90
N LEU A 233 11.99 25.66 23.95
CA LEU A 233 12.25 24.57 22.99
C LEU A 233 11.71 23.21 23.50
N ASP A 234 11.73 22.99 24.82
CA ASP A 234 11.14 21.82 25.49
C ASP A 234 10.52 22.23 26.83
N ALA A 235 9.20 22.49 26.81
CA ALA A 235 8.46 23.01 27.97
C ALA A 235 8.54 22.12 29.22
N VAL A 236 8.57 20.79 29.05
CA VAL A 236 8.60 19.83 30.17
C VAL A 236 9.96 19.84 30.88
N ARG A 237 11.06 19.83 30.12
CA ARG A 237 12.40 19.92 30.71
C ARG A 237 12.64 21.26 31.39
N GLN A 238 12.09 22.34 30.84
CA GLN A 238 12.19 23.66 31.47
C GLN A 238 11.36 23.76 32.75
N ALA A 239 10.19 23.12 32.84
CA ALA A 239 9.41 23.04 34.07
C ALA A 239 10.15 22.23 35.15
N GLU A 240 10.75 21.09 34.80
CA GLU A 240 11.57 20.31 35.72
C GLU A 240 12.82 21.07 36.18
N GLN A 241 13.48 21.80 35.26
CA GLN A 241 14.63 22.65 35.60
C GLN A 241 14.25 23.82 36.50
N GLY A 242 13.10 24.47 36.26
CA GLY A 242 12.58 25.53 37.12
C GLY A 242 12.20 25.01 38.51
N TYR A 243 11.52 23.86 38.59
CA TYR A 243 11.19 23.20 39.85
C TYR A 243 12.45 22.80 40.62
N ASN A 244 13.43 22.19 39.94
CA ASN A 244 14.70 21.83 40.57
C ASN A 244 15.55 23.05 40.95
N ALA A 245 15.47 24.16 40.20
CA ALA A 245 16.11 25.43 40.57
C ALA A 245 15.46 26.07 41.80
N LEU A 246 14.13 25.97 41.93
CA LEU A 246 13.40 26.41 43.13
C LEU A 246 13.74 25.52 44.34
N LEU A 247 13.87 24.21 44.16
CA LEU A 247 14.36 23.31 45.21
C LEU A 247 15.82 23.59 45.60
N ALA A 248 16.69 23.84 44.62
CA ALA A 248 18.11 24.13 44.85
C ALA A 248 18.31 25.51 45.50
N GLY A 249 17.50 26.50 45.14
CA GLY A 249 17.50 27.83 45.74
C GLY A 249 16.95 27.87 47.17
N ASN A 250 15.94 27.05 47.48
CA ASN A 250 15.36 26.94 48.83
C ASN A 250 16.09 25.94 49.75
N GLY A 251 17.19 25.33 49.29
CA GLY A 251 18.01 24.40 50.09
C GLY A 251 18.98 25.08 51.07
N ALA A 252 19.23 26.38 50.92
CA ALA A 252 19.91 27.21 51.92
C ALA A 252 18.86 28.17 52.47
N GLY A 253 18.33 27.87 53.66
CA GLY A 253 17.19 28.57 54.25
C GLY A 253 17.29 30.08 54.08
N SER A 254 16.27 30.67 53.45
CA SER A 254 16.21 32.12 53.28
C SER A 254 16.24 32.76 54.66
N ALA A 255 16.81 33.96 54.75
CA ALA A 255 17.04 34.62 56.03
C ALA A 255 15.72 34.93 56.78
N GLY A 256 14.60 34.98 56.05
CA GLY A 256 13.24 35.07 56.58
C GLY A 256 12.52 33.74 56.79
N ASP A 257 13.14 32.58 56.50
CA ASP A 257 12.50 31.27 56.66
C ASP A 257 12.22 30.95 58.13
N PHE A 258 11.10 30.27 58.36
CA PHE A 258 10.61 29.88 59.68
C PHE A 258 11.70 29.24 60.56
N MET A 259 12.47 28.30 60.03
CA MET A 259 13.51 27.59 60.80
C MET A 259 14.67 28.50 61.21
N THR A 260 15.01 29.49 60.39
CA THR A 260 16.07 30.47 60.67
C THR A 260 15.62 31.46 61.73
N LEU A 261 14.39 32.00 61.59
CA LEU A 261 13.80 32.93 62.55
C LEU A 261 13.48 32.26 63.90
N ALA A 262 13.00 31.01 63.90
CA ALA A 262 12.74 30.26 65.12
C ALA A 262 14.02 29.97 65.90
N ARG A 263 15.13 29.65 65.20
CA ARG A 263 16.44 29.48 65.83
C ARG A 263 16.98 30.79 66.41
N GLY A 264 16.83 31.90 65.67
CA GLY A 264 17.22 33.23 66.15
C GLY A 264 16.41 33.68 67.38
N ALA A 265 15.09 33.46 67.35
CA ALA A 265 14.19 33.72 68.47
C ALA A 265 14.59 32.94 69.73
N ALA A 266 14.92 31.65 69.59
CA ALA A 266 15.35 30.81 70.70
C ALA A 266 16.67 31.30 71.35
N GLN A 267 17.57 31.91 70.59
CA GLN A 267 18.84 32.46 71.12
C GLN A 267 18.64 33.81 71.82
N VAL A 268 17.67 34.61 71.38
CA VAL A 268 17.46 35.97 71.88
C VAL A 268 16.48 36.03 73.05
N LEU A 269 15.50 35.13 73.12
CA LEU A 269 14.50 35.05 74.20
C LEU A 269 14.62 33.74 75.02
N PRO A 270 15.70 33.53 75.78
CA PRO A 270 15.84 32.33 76.62
C PRO A 270 14.78 32.27 77.75
N PHE A 271 14.21 33.40 78.15
CA PHE A 271 13.14 33.48 79.15
C PHE A 271 11.78 33.00 78.62
N ALA A 272 11.60 32.99 77.29
CA ALA A 272 10.38 32.54 76.63
C ALA A 272 10.36 31.02 76.42
N ALA A 273 11.48 30.31 76.61
CA ALA A 273 11.65 28.91 76.26
C ALA A 273 10.60 27.96 76.89
N ASP A 274 10.07 28.30 78.07
CA ASP A 274 9.11 27.49 78.82
C ASP A 274 7.69 28.09 78.88
N ASN A 275 7.43 29.22 78.20
CA ASN A 275 6.17 29.98 78.32
C ASN A 275 5.61 30.49 76.97
N VAL A 276 5.83 29.76 75.87
CA VAL A 276 5.20 30.08 74.56
C VAL A 276 3.82 29.42 74.49
N ASP A 277 2.76 30.21 74.34
CA ASP A 277 1.39 29.71 74.16
C ASP A 277 1.07 29.48 72.68
N LYS A 278 1.50 30.41 71.83
CA LYS A 278 1.25 30.34 70.39
C LYS A 278 2.39 30.89 69.55
N LEU A 279 2.69 30.19 68.46
CA LEU A 279 3.67 30.58 67.45
C LEU A 279 2.96 30.71 66.09
N THR A 280 2.98 31.89 65.50
CA THR A 280 2.39 32.14 64.18
C THR A 280 3.45 32.68 63.23
N TYR A 281 3.65 32.01 62.10
CA TYR A 281 4.55 32.47 61.05
C TYR A 281 3.74 32.93 59.84
N LYS A 282 3.87 34.21 59.49
CA LYS A 282 3.16 34.82 58.36
C LYS A 282 4.03 35.93 57.77
N ASP A 283 4.08 36.03 56.45
CA ASP A 283 4.76 37.11 55.74
C ASP A 283 6.22 37.34 56.19
N GLN A 284 6.99 36.25 56.39
CA GLN A 284 8.39 36.25 56.88
C GLN A 284 8.58 36.89 58.28
N ALA A 285 7.51 36.98 59.06
CA ALA A 285 7.53 37.41 60.45
C ALA A 285 7.14 36.27 61.39
N LEU A 286 7.86 36.14 62.49
CA LEU A 286 7.54 35.20 63.56
C LEU A 286 6.87 35.95 64.71
N LEU A 287 5.58 35.68 64.93
CA LEU A 287 4.82 36.19 66.06
C LEU A 287 4.82 35.14 67.18
N LEU A 288 5.32 35.55 68.35
CA LEU A 288 5.28 34.76 69.58
C LEU A 288 4.27 35.38 70.53
N GLU A 289 3.30 34.58 70.97
CA GLU A 289 2.40 34.92 72.07
C GLU A 289 2.88 34.18 73.32
N LEU A 290 3.22 34.93 74.36
CA LEU A 290 3.66 34.36 75.64
C LEU A 290 2.46 34.08 76.54
N ALA A 291 2.50 32.95 77.25
CA ALA A 291 1.51 32.62 78.27
C ALA A 291 1.59 33.63 79.44
N PRO A 292 0.45 34.03 80.05
CA PRO A 292 0.44 34.94 81.18
C PRO A 292 1.20 34.32 82.38
N ALA A 293 2.06 35.11 83.03
CA ALA A 293 2.89 34.65 84.14
C ALA A 293 2.02 34.15 85.32
N LYS A 294 2.30 32.94 85.81
CA LYS A 294 1.52 32.30 86.89
C LYS A 294 1.57 33.01 88.26
N ASP A 295 2.46 33.98 88.45
CA ASP A 295 2.67 34.68 89.74
C ASP A 295 2.36 36.18 89.72
N GLY A 296 1.69 36.70 88.68
CA GLY A 296 1.19 38.09 88.68
C GLY A 296 2.24 39.20 88.73
N ASN A 297 3.53 38.87 88.61
CA ASN A 297 4.63 39.82 88.52
C ASN A 297 5.22 39.80 87.09
N ASP A 298 4.87 40.77 86.24
CA ASP A 298 5.45 40.96 84.91
C ASP A 298 6.77 41.78 84.96
N ASP A 299 7.47 41.74 86.09
CA ASP A 299 8.79 42.38 86.28
C ASP A 299 9.96 41.57 85.68
N ARG A 300 9.69 40.54 84.85
CA ARG A 300 10.73 39.87 84.05
C ARG A 300 11.20 40.69 82.85
N VAL A 301 10.73 41.93 82.75
CA VAL A 301 10.92 42.83 81.61
C VAL A 301 11.78 44.07 81.94
N GLY A 302 12.70 43.95 82.90
CA GLY A 302 13.65 45.02 83.24
C GLY A 302 14.77 45.26 82.21
N ASP A 303 15.06 44.28 81.34
CA ASP A 303 16.23 44.31 80.43
C ASP A 303 15.85 44.34 78.94
N VAL A 304 14.75 45.01 78.58
CA VAL A 304 14.36 45.25 77.17
C VAL A 304 15.50 45.85 76.34
N PRO A 305 16.31 46.81 76.83
CA PRO A 305 17.42 47.35 76.05
C PRO A 305 18.51 46.31 75.73
N ALA A 306 18.77 45.36 76.64
CA ALA A 306 19.78 44.32 76.45
C ALA A 306 19.33 43.22 75.47
N ILE A 307 18.02 42.91 75.45
CA ILE A 307 17.40 41.98 74.49
C ILE A 307 17.42 42.59 73.09
N MET A 308 17.10 43.88 72.96
CA MET A 308 17.17 44.62 71.69
C MET A 308 18.59 44.71 71.13
N ALA A 309 19.60 44.94 72.00
CA ALA A 309 21.01 44.94 71.61
C ALA A 309 21.47 43.56 71.12
N LYS A 310 21.08 42.47 71.80
CA LYS A 310 21.40 41.09 71.39
C LYS A 310 20.70 40.68 70.10
N ALA A 311 19.45 41.10 69.89
CA ALA A 311 18.73 40.87 68.65
C ALA A 311 19.42 41.55 67.46
N THR A 312 19.82 42.81 67.65
CA THR A 312 20.50 43.60 66.61
C THR A 312 21.86 43.00 66.24
N ALA A 313 22.61 42.47 67.21
CA ALA A 313 23.87 41.76 66.97
C ALA A 313 23.70 40.46 66.16
N LEU A 314 22.52 39.86 66.18
CA LEU A 314 22.16 38.67 65.40
C LEU A 314 21.39 39.01 64.12
N GLY A 315 21.30 40.30 63.74
CA GLY A 315 20.61 40.75 62.53
C GLY A 315 19.08 40.62 62.62
N LEU A 316 18.51 40.66 63.81
CA LEU A 316 17.07 40.52 64.07
C LEU A 316 16.53 41.81 64.70
N ARG A 317 15.33 42.21 64.25
CA ARG A 317 14.57 43.32 64.80
C ARG A 317 13.40 42.75 65.59
N ILE A 318 13.29 43.12 66.86
CA ILE A 318 12.24 42.67 67.74
C ILE A 318 11.36 43.86 68.07
N GLU A 319 10.06 43.73 67.86
CA GLU A 319 9.07 44.75 68.19
C GLU A 319 8.14 44.17 69.26
N ARG A 320 8.10 44.83 70.42
CA ARG A 320 7.11 44.56 71.46
C ARG A 320 6.00 45.59 71.31
N GLU A 321 4.77 45.13 71.24
CA GLU A 321 3.60 46.02 71.25
C GLU A 321 3.32 46.45 72.69
N GLU A 322 3.22 47.76 72.93
CA GLU A 322 3.32 48.41 74.26
C GLU A 322 2.16 48.07 75.22
N ASN A 323 1.18 47.27 74.79
CA ASN A 323 0.01 46.87 75.60
C ASN A 323 -0.47 45.42 75.37
N ALA A 324 0.34 44.54 74.76
CA ALA A 324 -0.02 43.14 74.57
C ALA A 324 1.18 42.19 74.74
N PRO A 325 0.98 40.91 75.16
CA PRO A 325 2.05 39.92 75.36
C PRO A 325 2.55 39.32 74.04
N HIS A 326 2.60 40.13 72.97
CA HIS A 326 2.99 39.71 71.63
C HIS A 326 4.38 40.23 71.30
N TRP A 327 5.26 39.31 70.91
CA TRP A 327 6.60 39.60 70.44
C TRP A 327 6.67 39.33 68.96
N ARG A 328 6.93 40.37 68.17
CA ARG A 328 7.11 40.25 66.72
C ARG A 328 8.59 40.25 66.39
N ILE A 329 9.06 39.15 65.82
CA ILE A 329 10.46 38.97 65.42
C ILE A 329 10.54 39.04 63.90
N LEU A 330 11.35 39.98 63.43
CA LEU A 330 11.62 40.25 62.03
C LEU A 330 13.13 40.16 61.80
N GLN A 331 13.55 39.95 60.56
CA GLN A 331 14.93 40.25 60.21
C GLN A 331 15.17 41.76 60.18
N ALA A 332 16.32 42.19 60.70
CA ALA A 332 16.81 43.52 60.39
C ALA A 332 17.23 43.50 58.91
N GLN A 333 16.57 44.30 58.09
CA GLN A 333 16.97 44.48 56.69
C GLN A 333 18.43 44.97 56.64
N PRO A 334 19.24 44.50 55.67
CA PRO A 334 20.57 45.06 55.44
C PRO A 334 20.54 46.53 55.06
#